data_AF-A0A2V2EU31-F1
#
_entry.id   AF-A0A2V2EU31-F1
#
_cell.length_a   1.000
_cell.length_b   1.000
_cell.length_c   1.000
_cell.angle_alpha   90.00
_cell.angle_beta   90.00
_cell.angle_gamma   90.00
#
_symmetry.space_group_name_H-M   'P 1'
#
loop_
_entity.id
_entity.type
_entity.pdbx_description
1 polymer ?
#
loop_
_entity_poly.entity_id
_entity_poly.type
_entity_poly.pdbx_seq_one_letter_code
_entity_poly.pdbx_strand_id
1 'polypeptide(L)'
;MKIAYFGIDALADCLKVLLQSGHEVIRIFTTEGDSYDCTEKICALSREYGIPLQKTRVTKQDINALVQAGAELTVTAGYPWKIPVTDAFMQVNLHPAFLPEGRGPWPMPVAILRGRPSGVTLHKLSEKLDEGDILLQTQIPLAEGETLVTLGEKIGREAVCLLREFLQNPRKLWASARPQGKGEYWPEPGDSERTLLAGEESRVRSLKLRAFAGYGCLVYENGVPWVTDEKGRKKELYFRELRLSDRQEMERTRRKYAPALSDYTFALLWCWRRQMSLTFCIGKDFFAVKGQGYCFFPVCSPDKAVYFLKVMYKSGHTYLRFCDENAKEIALREFPASECELCEDDCDYLIENEKLHDLPGGALLRRRNDLHHYINLEPAPCAEPITPENVAEAAVLSERCRLAGSADGDAEREAFLHFFELGLEGVLVRRGDVVGFAVCSEKDENTMQGHFSKCTEKVRGASLFAIRSCSDAAADRYEYTNLEDDMGKNGLRTFKRSLKAQIVASYTIRLRQ
;
A
#
# COMPACT_ATOMS: atom_id res chain seq x y z
N MET A 1 24.49 2.13 -30.80
CA MET A 1 24.60 1.22 -29.64
C MET A 1 23.26 0.55 -29.41
N LYS A 2 23.25 -0.63 -28.79
CA LYS A 2 22.05 -1.23 -28.20
C LYS A 2 21.84 -0.73 -26.77
N ILE A 3 20.67 -0.15 -26.51
CA ILE A 3 20.38 0.59 -25.27
C ILE A 3 19.12 0.05 -24.61
N ALA A 4 19.15 -0.11 -23.28
CA ALA A 4 17.93 -0.25 -22.50
C ALA A 4 17.68 1.00 -21.65
N TYR A 5 16.41 1.40 -21.55
CA TYR A 5 16.01 2.61 -20.83
C TYR A 5 15.22 2.24 -19.57
N PHE A 6 15.50 2.94 -18.46
CA PHE A 6 14.82 2.79 -17.18
C PHE A 6 14.27 4.15 -16.77
N GLY A 7 12.95 4.30 -16.62
CA GLY A 7 12.43 5.59 -16.18
C GLY A 7 10.92 5.76 -16.25
N ILE A 8 10.53 7.00 -15.94
CA ILE A 8 9.14 7.49 -15.84
C ILE A 8 8.96 8.75 -16.69
N ASP A 9 7.76 9.33 -16.67
CA ASP A 9 7.38 10.46 -17.53
C ASP A 9 8.15 11.75 -17.23
N ALA A 10 8.62 11.93 -16.00
CA ALA A 10 9.36 13.14 -15.58
C ALA A 10 10.57 13.44 -16.47
N LEU A 11 11.21 12.40 -17.04
CA LEU A 11 12.36 12.52 -17.93
C LEU A 11 12.15 11.76 -19.26
N ALA A 12 10.90 11.58 -19.70
CA ALA A 12 10.58 10.88 -20.96
C ALA A 12 11.24 11.50 -22.21
N ASP A 13 11.62 12.78 -22.17
CA ASP A 13 12.35 13.40 -23.27
C ASP A 13 13.77 12.82 -23.45
N CYS A 14 14.38 12.26 -22.41
CA CYS A 14 15.62 11.49 -22.54
C CYS A 14 15.41 10.22 -23.38
N LEU A 15 14.30 9.50 -23.19
CA LEU A 15 13.95 8.36 -24.05
C LEU A 15 13.75 8.81 -25.51
N LYS A 16 13.05 9.92 -25.76
CA LYS A 16 12.88 10.46 -27.12
C LYS A 16 14.22 10.76 -27.80
N VAL A 17 15.19 11.32 -27.07
CA VAL A 17 16.55 11.54 -27.59
C VAL A 17 17.16 10.22 -28.05
N LEU A 18 17.08 9.17 -27.24
CA LEU A 18 17.64 7.85 -27.59
C LEU A 18 17.00 7.26 -28.84
N LEU A 19 15.67 7.36 -28.94
CA LEU A 19 14.91 6.89 -30.10
C LEU A 19 15.27 7.64 -31.40
N GLN A 20 15.65 8.92 -31.28
CA GLN A 20 15.97 9.79 -32.41
C GLN A 20 17.47 9.83 -32.78
N SER A 21 18.35 9.25 -31.96
CA SER A 21 19.82 9.34 -32.15
C SER A 21 20.43 8.17 -32.93
N GLY A 22 19.60 7.40 -33.66
CA GLY A 22 20.06 6.25 -34.46
C GLY A 22 20.58 5.07 -33.63
N HIS A 23 20.31 5.07 -32.32
CA HIS A 23 20.56 3.95 -31.44
C HIS A 23 19.39 2.97 -31.46
N GLU A 24 19.66 1.71 -31.12
CA GLU A 24 18.62 0.68 -31.01
C GLU A 24 18.19 0.59 -29.55
N VAL A 25 16.97 1.05 -29.22
CA VAL A 25 16.41 0.88 -27.88
C VAL A 25 15.74 -0.49 -27.81
N ILE A 26 16.38 -1.44 -27.13
CA ILE A 26 15.99 -2.86 -27.15
C ILE A 26 14.96 -3.23 -26.08
N ARG A 27 14.83 -2.43 -25.01
CA ARG A 27 13.89 -2.66 -23.92
C ARG A 27 13.68 -1.39 -23.09
N ILE A 28 12.46 -1.23 -22.58
CA ILE A 28 12.08 -0.17 -21.65
C ILE A 28 11.63 -0.81 -20.33
N PHE A 29 12.13 -0.28 -19.22
CA PHE A 29 11.71 -0.62 -17.87
C PHE A 29 11.07 0.60 -17.22
N THR A 30 9.90 0.42 -16.63
CA THR A 30 9.13 1.45 -15.93
C THR A 30 8.35 0.82 -14.77
N THR A 31 7.36 1.52 -14.21
CA THR A 31 6.51 1.00 -13.13
C THR A 31 5.05 0.90 -13.58
N GLU A 32 4.16 0.44 -12.69
CA GLU A 32 2.72 0.54 -12.95
C GLU A 32 2.22 2.00 -12.99
N GLY A 33 3.00 2.93 -12.45
CA GLY A 33 2.66 4.34 -12.32
C GLY A 33 1.79 4.62 -11.10
N ASP A 34 1.95 5.81 -10.55
CA ASP A 34 1.09 6.36 -9.51
C ASP A 34 0.93 7.88 -9.68
N SER A 35 0.42 8.58 -8.67
CA SER A 35 0.24 10.04 -8.72
C SER A 35 1.55 10.83 -8.86
N TYR A 36 2.70 10.20 -8.60
CA TYR A 36 4.03 10.79 -8.60
C TYR A 36 4.87 10.28 -9.76
N ASP A 37 4.93 8.97 -9.93
CA ASP A 37 5.74 8.27 -10.92
C ASP A 37 4.93 7.96 -12.18
N CYS A 38 4.34 8.98 -12.81
CA CYS A 38 3.53 8.82 -14.02
C CYS A 38 4.30 8.10 -15.15
N THR A 39 3.62 7.26 -15.94
CA THR A 39 4.26 6.41 -16.97
C THR A 39 3.56 6.42 -18.33
N GLU A 40 2.54 7.27 -18.49
CA GLU A 40 1.68 7.32 -19.68
C GLU A 40 2.48 7.65 -20.94
N LYS A 41 3.41 8.62 -20.87
CA LYS A 41 4.27 8.99 -22.00
C LYS A 41 5.26 7.89 -22.33
N ILE A 42 5.87 7.26 -21.32
CA ILE A 42 6.79 6.12 -21.53
C ILE A 42 6.05 4.95 -22.20
N CYS A 43 4.86 4.61 -21.71
CA CYS A 43 4.03 3.54 -22.28
C CYS A 43 3.54 3.88 -23.71
N ALA A 44 3.27 5.15 -24.01
CA ALA A 44 2.93 5.60 -25.36
C ALA A 44 4.12 5.42 -26.31
N LEU A 45 5.31 5.88 -25.92
CA LEU A 45 6.54 5.74 -26.73
C LEU A 45 6.92 4.27 -26.96
N SER A 46 6.80 3.42 -25.95
CA SER A 46 7.02 1.97 -26.10
C SER A 46 6.11 1.37 -27.17
N ARG A 47 4.81 1.71 -27.16
CA ARG A 47 3.85 1.21 -28.16
C ARG A 47 4.12 1.78 -29.55
N GLU A 48 4.41 3.07 -29.65
CA GLU A 48 4.68 3.77 -30.91
C GLU A 48 5.90 3.16 -31.64
N TYR A 49 6.96 2.84 -30.91
CA TYR A 49 8.20 2.30 -31.47
C TYR A 49 8.29 0.76 -31.41
N GLY A 50 7.26 0.08 -30.89
CA GLY A 50 7.23 -1.39 -30.80
C GLY A 50 8.28 -2.00 -29.86
N ILE A 51 8.67 -1.29 -28.79
CA ILE A 51 9.75 -1.70 -27.90
C ILE A 51 9.19 -2.48 -26.71
N PRO A 52 9.76 -3.65 -26.36
CA PRO A 52 9.33 -4.42 -25.19
C PRO A 52 9.37 -3.60 -23.90
N LEU A 53 8.25 -3.63 -23.16
CA LEU A 53 8.06 -2.91 -21.91
C LEU A 53 7.97 -3.87 -20.72
N GLN A 54 8.66 -3.54 -19.62
CA GLN A 54 8.50 -4.21 -18.33
C GLN A 54 8.13 -3.18 -17.26
N LYS A 55 7.04 -3.46 -16.53
CA LYS A 55 6.54 -2.61 -15.43
C LYS A 55 6.88 -3.13 -14.03
N THR A 56 7.43 -4.35 -13.95
CA THR A 56 7.87 -4.96 -12.71
C THR A 56 9.30 -4.56 -12.37
N ARG A 57 9.68 -4.75 -11.10
CA ARG A 57 11.04 -4.52 -10.61
C ARG A 57 12.06 -5.27 -11.48
N VAL A 58 13.10 -4.57 -11.92
CA VAL A 58 14.23 -5.18 -12.62
C VAL A 58 14.96 -6.16 -11.70
N THR A 59 15.38 -7.28 -12.26
CA THR A 59 16.11 -8.34 -11.57
C THR A 59 17.50 -8.55 -12.18
N LYS A 60 18.35 -9.33 -11.50
CA LYS A 60 19.64 -9.75 -12.06
C LYS A 60 19.47 -10.59 -13.33
N GLN A 61 18.38 -11.34 -13.45
CA GLN A 61 18.07 -12.10 -14.65
C GLN A 61 17.77 -11.17 -15.84
N ASP A 62 17.06 -10.06 -15.59
CA ASP A 62 16.80 -9.05 -16.63
C ASP A 62 18.09 -8.41 -17.13
N ILE A 63 19.01 -8.05 -16.21
CA ILE A 63 20.33 -7.51 -16.59
C ILE A 63 21.13 -8.52 -17.40
N ASN A 64 21.14 -9.81 -17.01
CA ASN A 64 21.80 -10.86 -17.78
C ASN A 64 21.16 -11.04 -19.17
N ALA A 65 19.83 -10.92 -19.28
CA ALA A 65 19.15 -10.97 -20.57
C ALA A 65 19.55 -9.81 -21.48
N LEU A 66 19.75 -8.60 -20.92
CA LEU A 66 20.28 -7.46 -21.67
C LEU A 66 21.72 -7.71 -22.16
N VAL A 67 22.58 -8.32 -21.33
CA VAL A 67 23.93 -8.73 -21.75
C VAL A 67 23.86 -9.68 -22.94
N GLN A 68 23.02 -10.71 -22.87
CA GLN A 68 22.86 -11.68 -23.97
C GLN A 68 22.27 -11.06 -25.23
N ALA A 69 21.42 -10.04 -25.10
CA ALA A 69 20.90 -9.28 -26.23
C ALA A 69 21.94 -8.33 -26.88
N GLY A 70 23.13 -8.22 -26.29
CA GLY A 70 24.22 -7.37 -26.74
C GLY A 70 24.06 -5.90 -26.36
N ALA A 71 23.42 -5.61 -25.21
CA ALA A 71 23.34 -4.25 -24.70
C ALA A 71 24.73 -3.66 -24.45
N GLU A 72 24.91 -2.38 -24.79
CA GLU A 72 26.15 -1.63 -24.59
C GLU A 72 25.99 -0.47 -23.60
N LEU A 73 24.75 -0.08 -23.32
CA LEU A 73 24.42 1.03 -22.43
C LEU A 73 23.05 0.84 -21.78
N THR A 74 22.93 1.20 -20.51
CA THR A 74 21.62 1.50 -19.90
C THR A 74 21.56 2.95 -19.48
N VAL A 75 20.45 3.61 -19.79
CA VAL A 75 20.16 4.98 -19.36
C VAL A 75 19.01 4.96 -18.36
N THR A 76 19.28 5.44 -17.15
CA THR A 76 18.29 5.54 -16.06
C THR A 76 17.91 7.00 -15.87
N ALA A 77 16.62 7.26 -15.71
CA ALA A 77 16.07 8.60 -15.50
C ALA A 77 14.73 8.50 -14.75
N GLY A 78 14.78 8.64 -13.41
CA GLY A 78 13.60 8.61 -12.54
C GLY A 78 13.01 7.21 -12.30
N TYR A 79 13.78 6.14 -12.49
CA TYR A 79 13.32 4.78 -12.16
C TYR A 79 13.39 4.55 -10.63
N PRO A 80 12.30 4.15 -9.96
CA PRO A 80 12.23 4.20 -8.49
C PRO A 80 12.86 3.00 -7.78
N TRP A 81 13.41 2.04 -8.52
CA TRP A 81 13.99 0.82 -7.94
C TRP A 81 15.48 0.70 -8.23
N LYS A 82 16.21 0.11 -7.28
CA LYS A 82 17.64 -0.18 -7.45
C LYS A 82 17.83 -1.14 -8.63
N ILE A 83 18.74 -0.78 -9.53
CA ILE A 83 19.12 -1.58 -10.69
C ILE A 83 20.38 -2.39 -10.32
N PRO A 84 20.43 -3.71 -10.54
CA PRO A 84 21.65 -4.50 -10.36
C PRO A 84 22.78 -4.00 -11.28
N VAL A 85 23.98 -3.86 -10.72
CA VAL A 85 25.16 -3.38 -11.46
C VAL A 85 25.86 -4.53 -12.18
N THR A 86 26.45 -4.25 -13.35
CA THR A 86 27.25 -5.18 -14.16
C THR A 86 28.44 -4.46 -14.79
N ASP A 87 29.56 -5.18 -14.94
CA ASP A 87 30.75 -4.69 -15.65
C ASP A 87 30.71 -4.98 -17.17
N ALA A 88 29.67 -5.66 -17.64
CA ALA A 88 29.56 -6.07 -19.04
C ALA A 88 29.35 -4.89 -20.02
N PHE A 89 28.76 -3.79 -19.55
CA PHE A 89 28.47 -2.61 -20.35
C PHE A 89 28.29 -1.36 -19.47
N MET A 90 28.20 -0.18 -20.09
CA MET A 90 28.05 1.08 -19.36
C MET A 90 26.65 1.21 -18.75
N GLN A 91 26.57 1.57 -17.47
CA GLN A 91 25.30 1.87 -16.82
C GLN A 91 25.33 3.28 -16.25
N VAL A 92 24.40 4.13 -16.68
CA VAL A 92 24.36 5.54 -16.27
C VAL A 92 22.98 5.94 -15.75
N ASN A 93 22.97 6.94 -14.87
CA ASN A 93 21.77 7.56 -14.33
C ASN A 93 21.83 9.09 -14.47
N LEU A 94 20.71 9.67 -14.89
CA LEU A 94 20.45 11.12 -14.88
C LEU A 94 19.72 11.47 -13.59
N HIS A 95 20.47 12.02 -12.64
CA HIS A 95 19.96 12.40 -11.34
C HIS A 95 19.60 13.90 -11.30
N PRO A 96 18.39 14.29 -10.85
CA PRO A 96 17.93 15.68 -10.85
C PRO A 96 18.45 16.48 -9.63
N ALA A 97 19.75 16.37 -9.36
CA ALA A 97 20.47 17.17 -8.37
C ALA A 97 21.91 17.45 -8.84
N PHE A 98 22.58 18.39 -8.18
CA PHE A 98 24.01 18.66 -8.35
C PHE A 98 24.84 17.82 -7.36
N LEU A 99 24.97 16.51 -7.64
CA LEU A 99 25.70 15.55 -6.80
C LEU A 99 27.14 16.02 -6.45
N PRO A 100 27.64 15.70 -5.24
CA PRO A 100 27.10 14.73 -4.29
C PRO A 100 26.00 15.28 -3.36
N GLU A 101 25.58 16.53 -3.54
CA GLU A 101 24.44 17.10 -2.82
C GLU A 101 23.12 16.64 -3.44
N GLY A 102 22.19 16.19 -2.60
CA GLY A 102 20.86 15.76 -3.04
C GLY A 102 20.81 14.35 -3.63
N ARG A 103 21.62 13.42 -3.09
CA ARG A 103 21.39 11.99 -3.29
C ARG A 103 20.01 11.61 -2.74
N GLY A 104 19.35 10.60 -3.31
CA GLY A 104 18.07 10.11 -2.81
C GLY A 104 16.88 10.48 -3.72
N PRO A 105 15.67 10.11 -3.31
CA PRO A 105 14.59 9.86 -4.26
C PRO A 105 13.87 11.13 -4.75
N TRP A 106 13.88 12.21 -3.96
CA TRP A 106 13.05 13.41 -4.20
C TRP A 106 13.87 14.71 -4.14
N PRO A 107 14.92 14.86 -4.94
CA PRO A 107 15.85 15.98 -4.76
C PRO A 107 15.26 17.33 -5.18
N MET A 108 14.35 17.38 -6.16
CA MET A 108 13.79 18.66 -6.65
C MET A 108 12.92 19.34 -5.59
N PRO A 109 11.94 18.66 -4.95
CA PRO A 109 11.17 19.28 -3.86
C PRO A 109 12.05 19.66 -2.68
N VAL A 110 13.03 18.82 -2.32
CA VAL A 110 13.93 19.09 -1.20
C VAL A 110 14.83 20.30 -1.46
N ALA A 111 15.33 20.47 -2.69
CA ALA A 111 16.08 21.67 -3.08
C ALA A 111 15.25 22.95 -2.86
N ILE A 112 13.96 22.93 -3.27
CA ILE A 112 13.04 24.05 -3.07
C ILE A 112 12.77 24.26 -1.59
N LEU A 113 12.44 23.23 -0.81
CA LEU A 113 12.17 23.32 0.63
C LEU A 113 13.35 23.94 1.40
N ARG A 114 14.58 23.63 0.97
CA ARG A 114 15.81 24.14 1.58
C ARG A 114 16.26 25.48 1.01
N GLY A 115 15.61 25.98 -0.05
CA GLY A 115 16.01 27.17 -0.77
C GLY A 115 17.42 27.08 -1.37
N ARG A 116 17.83 25.90 -1.84
CA ARG A 116 19.15 25.64 -2.42
C ARG A 116 19.07 25.49 -3.95
N PRO A 117 20.14 25.79 -4.71
CA PRO A 117 20.24 25.44 -6.11
C PRO A 117 20.06 23.93 -6.33
N SER A 118 19.61 23.57 -7.54
CA SER A 118 19.53 22.18 -8.00
C SER A 118 20.56 21.95 -9.12
N GLY A 119 20.40 20.88 -9.88
CA GLY A 119 21.20 20.58 -11.06
C GLY A 119 20.77 19.28 -11.72
N VAL A 120 21.53 18.87 -12.72
CA VAL A 120 21.45 17.52 -13.30
C VAL A 120 22.84 16.92 -13.27
N THR A 121 22.94 15.68 -12.78
CA THR A 121 24.18 14.90 -12.81
C THR A 121 23.96 13.63 -13.61
N LEU A 122 24.76 13.45 -14.67
CA LEU A 122 24.93 12.15 -15.29
C LEU A 122 26.08 11.42 -14.59
N HIS A 123 25.79 10.29 -13.96
CA HIS A 123 26.79 9.51 -13.23
C HIS A 123 26.68 8.02 -13.53
N LYS A 124 27.74 7.26 -13.22
CA LYS A 124 27.75 5.80 -13.31
C LYS A 124 26.78 5.20 -12.28
N LEU A 125 26.10 4.11 -12.61
CA LEU A 125 25.47 3.30 -11.58
C LEU A 125 26.54 2.68 -10.67
N SER A 126 26.19 2.49 -9.40
CA SER A 126 27.04 1.85 -8.41
C SER A 126 26.17 1.02 -7.45
N GLU A 127 26.80 0.22 -6.60
CA GLU A 127 26.07 -0.55 -5.59
C GLU A 127 25.32 0.33 -4.59
N LYS A 128 25.76 1.58 -4.40
CA LYS A 128 25.08 2.57 -3.57
C LYS A 128 24.30 3.55 -4.44
N LEU A 129 23.12 3.93 -3.98
CA LEU A 129 22.25 4.87 -4.69
C LEU A 129 22.94 6.23 -4.81
N ASP A 130 23.00 6.74 -6.04
CA ASP A 130 23.51 8.07 -6.39
C ASP A 130 24.95 8.37 -5.95
N GLU A 131 25.79 7.36 -5.71
CA GLU A 131 27.21 7.54 -5.29
C GLU A 131 28.24 7.27 -6.39
N GLY A 132 27.83 6.79 -7.56
CA GLY A 132 28.77 6.44 -8.63
C GLY A 132 29.46 7.65 -9.25
N ASP A 133 30.60 7.41 -9.91
CA ASP A 133 31.42 8.48 -10.49
C ASP A 133 30.64 9.41 -11.43
N ILE A 134 30.91 10.71 -11.33
CA ILE A 134 30.27 11.74 -12.14
C ILE A 134 30.90 11.76 -13.54
N LEU A 135 30.04 11.70 -14.56
CA LEU A 135 30.42 11.79 -15.98
C LEU A 135 30.29 13.23 -16.47
N LEU A 136 29.11 13.82 -16.30
CA LEU A 136 28.77 15.17 -16.69
C LEU A 136 27.82 15.77 -15.64
N GLN A 137 27.83 17.10 -15.53
CA GLN A 137 26.99 17.78 -14.54
C GLN A 137 26.76 19.23 -14.93
N THR A 138 25.55 19.72 -14.64
CA THR A 138 25.19 21.14 -14.79
C THR A 138 24.42 21.61 -13.56
N GLN A 139 24.72 22.82 -13.09
CA GLN A 139 24.05 23.42 -11.94
C GLN A 139 22.90 24.31 -12.42
N ILE A 140 21.76 24.23 -11.74
CA ILE A 140 20.60 25.06 -12.04
C ILE A 140 20.33 25.95 -10.82
N PRO A 141 20.50 27.28 -10.93
CA PRO A 141 20.15 28.18 -9.85
C PRO A 141 18.64 28.15 -9.58
N LEU A 142 18.26 28.25 -8.32
CA LEU A 142 16.85 28.31 -7.92
C LEU A 142 16.35 29.76 -8.04
N ALA A 143 15.45 30.05 -8.98
CA ALA A 143 14.93 31.39 -9.17
C ALA A 143 13.96 31.80 -8.03
N GLU A 144 13.74 33.10 -7.90
CA GLU A 144 12.66 33.61 -7.06
C GLU A 144 11.31 33.11 -7.59
N GLY A 145 10.48 32.57 -6.71
CA GLY A 145 9.18 32.01 -7.11
C GLY A 145 9.24 30.67 -7.85
N GLU A 146 10.43 30.07 -8.06
CA GLU A 146 10.57 28.76 -8.71
C GLU A 146 9.73 27.70 -8.00
N THR A 147 8.94 26.97 -8.78
CA THR A 147 8.07 25.87 -8.36
C THR A 147 8.64 24.53 -8.80
N LEU A 148 8.14 23.43 -8.25
CA LEU A 148 8.53 22.09 -8.69
C LEU A 148 8.28 21.88 -10.19
N VAL A 149 7.17 22.40 -10.71
CA VAL A 149 6.83 22.31 -12.14
C VAL A 149 7.87 23.03 -13.00
N THR A 150 8.17 24.29 -12.68
CA THR A 150 9.13 25.10 -13.46
C THR A 150 10.58 24.62 -13.33
N LEU A 151 10.96 24.14 -12.14
CA LEU A 151 12.26 23.50 -11.91
C LEU A 151 12.38 22.19 -12.70
N GLY A 152 11.31 21.37 -12.72
CA GLY A 152 11.24 20.13 -13.49
C GLY A 152 11.45 20.36 -14.99
N GLU A 153 10.85 21.41 -15.57
CA GLU A 153 11.06 21.79 -16.97
C GLU A 153 12.51 22.19 -17.30
N LYS A 154 13.19 22.89 -16.38
CA LYS A 154 14.61 23.23 -16.52
C LYS A 154 15.47 21.96 -16.45
N ILE A 155 15.21 21.11 -15.46
CA ILE A 155 15.91 19.84 -15.27
C ILE A 155 15.75 18.93 -16.47
N GLY A 156 14.54 18.78 -17.02
CA GLY A 156 14.29 17.96 -18.21
C GLY A 156 15.10 18.43 -19.42
N ARG A 157 15.17 19.74 -19.65
CA ARG A 157 15.98 20.32 -20.74
C ARG A 157 17.47 20.07 -20.56
N GLU A 158 17.98 20.32 -19.36
CA GLU A 158 19.40 20.10 -19.04
C GLU A 158 19.78 18.61 -19.08
N ALA A 159 18.89 17.72 -18.64
CA ALA A 159 19.09 16.27 -18.72
C ALA A 159 19.23 15.80 -20.17
N VAL A 160 18.41 16.34 -21.08
CA VAL A 160 18.53 16.10 -22.53
C VAL A 160 19.86 16.61 -23.09
N CYS A 161 20.31 17.81 -22.67
CA CYS A 161 21.60 18.37 -23.09
C CYS A 161 22.76 17.46 -22.66
N LEU A 162 22.82 17.09 -21.39
CA LEU A 162 23.88 16.21 -20.87
C LEU A 162 23.86 14.83 -21.53
N LEU A 163 22.67 14.26 -21.78
CA LEU A 163 22.56 12.96 -22.45
C LEU A 163 23.09 13.04 -23.89
N ARG A 164 22.73 14.09 -24.65
CA ARG A 164 23.24 14.28 -26.01
C ARG A 164 24.75 14.43 -26.04
N GLU A 165 25.31 15.20 -25.11
CA GLU A 165 26.77 15.34 -24.97
C GLU A 165 27.43 14.00 -24.67
N PHE A 166 26.86 13.23 -23.74
CA PHE A 166 27.38 11.91 -23.40
C PHE A 166 27.42 10.95 -24.59
N LEU A 167 26.33 10.92 -25.37
CA LEU A 167 26.20 10.02 -26.52
C LEU A 167 27.17 10.34 -27.66
N GLN A 168 27.75 11.55 -27.72
CA GLN A 168 28.77 11.88 -28.72
C GLN A 168 30.06 11.08 -28.50
N ASN A 169 30.48 10.87 -27.24
CA ASN A 169 31.74 10.20 -26.91
C ASN A 169 31.66 9.40 -25.59
N PRO A 170 30.78 8.39 -25.49
CA PRO A 170 30.43 7.76 -24.21
C PRO A 170 31.62 7.06 -23.55
N ARG A 171 32.46 6.35 -24.33
CA ARG A 171 33.65 5.66 -23.81
C ARG A 171 34.70 6.61 -23.24
N LYS A 172 34.90 7.77 -23.88
CA LYS A 172 35.83 8.80 -23.41
C LYS A 172 35.37 9.36 -22.07
N LEU A 173 34.09 9.74 -21.98
CA LEU A 173 33.50 10.28 -20.76
C LEU A 173 33.46 9.25 -19.63
N TRP A 174 33.20 7.98 -19.95
CA TRP A 174 33.27 6.88 -18.98
C TRP A 174 34.66 6.73 -18.36
N ALA A 175 35.71 6.81 -19.18
CA ALA A 175 37.09 6.72 -18.74
C ALA A 175 37.55 7.96 -17.95
N SER A 176 36.98 9.14 -18.21
CA SER A 176 37.30 10.38 -17.51
C SER A 176 36.37 10.70 -16.34
N ALA A 177 35.52 9.75 -15.93
CA ALA A 177 34.59 9.98 -14.83
C ALA A 177 35.36 10.27 -13.53
N ARG A 178 34.81 11.18 -12.71
CA ARG A 178 35.43 11.60 -11.44
C ARG A 178 34.69 10.98 -10.26
N PRO A 179 35.40 10.47 -9.24
CA PRO A 179 34.75 9.99 -8.03
C PRO A 179 33.98 11.11 -7.33
N GLN A 180 32.86 10.76 -6.71
CA GLN A 180 32.14 11.69 -5.86
C GLN A 180 32.88 11.93 -4.54
N GLY A 181 32.79 13.16 -4.02
CA GLY A 181 33.23 13.49 -2.67
C GLY A 181 32.17 13.19 -1.62
N LYS A 182 32.38 13.73 -0.41
CA LYS A 182 31.35 13.79 0.63
C LYS A 182 30.18 14.65 0.15
N GLY A 183 28.95 14.20 0.36
CA GLY A 183 27.75 14.97 0.09
C GLY A 183 26.61 14.62 1.03
N GLU A 184 25.39 14.93 0.62
CA GLU A 184 24.20 14.87 1.46
C GLU A 184 23.11 14.00 0.83
N TYR A 185 22.55 13.10 1.63
CA TYR A 185 21.37 12.31 1.28
C TYR A 185 20.10 13.03 1.72
N TRP A 186 19.17 13.23 0.79
CA TRP A 186 17.90 13.89 0.99
C TRP A 186 16.78 12.84 0.91
N PRO A 187 16.15 12.48 2.05
CA PRO A 187 15.05 11.52 2.05
C PRO A 187 13.82 12.10 1.34
N GLU A 188 12.88 11.22 1.00
CA GLU A 188 11.56 11.64 0.53
C GLU A 188 10.87 12.52 1.60
N PRO A 189 10.33 13.70 1.23
CA PRO A 189 9.62 14.55 2.19
C PRO A 189 8.37 13.86 2.75
N GLY A 190 8.23 13.89 4.08
CA GLY A 190 7.05 13.33 4.75
C GLY A 190 5.83 14.27 4.70
N ASP A 191 4.67 13.75 5.10
CA ASP A 191 3.41 14.51 5.21
C ASP A 191 3.58 15.79 6.06
N SER A 192 4.45 15.77 7.07
CA SER A 192 4.76 16.94 7.92
C SER A 192 5.46 18.08 7.16
N GLU A 193 6.38 17.77 6.26
CA GLU A 193 7.08 18.78 5.44
C GLU A 193 6.15 19.38 4.39
N ARG A 194 5.14 18.62 3.97
CA ARG A 194 4.08 19.03 3.06
C ARG A 194 2.93 19.78 3.76
N THR A 195 2.86 19.74 5.09
CA THR A 195 1.75 20.36 5.85
C THR A 195 1.96 21.85 6.04
N LEU A 196 0.97 22.67 5.68
CA LEU A 196 0.92 24.10 5.97
C LEU A 196 0.38 24.31 7.38
N LEU A 197 1.16 24.97 8.23
CA LEU A 197 0.79 25.22 9.63
C LEU A 197 0.21 26.63 9.80
N ALA A 198 -0.73 26.77 10.73
CA ALA A 198 -1.26 28.08 11.10
C ALA A 198 -0.15 28.93 11.76
N GLY A 199 0.02 30.17 11.29
CA GLY A 199 1.04 31.09 11.81
C GLY A 199 2.48 30.76 11.38
N GLU A 200 2.69 29.82 10.45
CA GLU A 200 4.02 29.56 9.91
C GLU A 200 4.58 30.79 9.16
N GLU A 201 5.90 30.97 9.18
CA GLU A 201 6.55 32.08 8.48
C GLU A 201 6.20 32.07 6.99
N SER A 202 5.85 33.23 6.43
CA SER A 202 5.48 33.40 5.02
C SER A 202 6.50 32.80 4.05
N ARG A 203 7.80 32.87 4.38
CA ARG A 203 8.86 32.25 3.58
C ARG A 203 8.76 30.73 3.58
N VAL A 204 8.60 30.11 4.75
CA VAL A 204 8.45 28.65 4.89
C VAL A 204 7.19 28.18 4.16
N ARG A 205 6.07 28.89 4.34
CA ARG A 205 4.83 28.62 3.61
C ARG A 205 5.02 28.66 2.10
N SER A 206 5.70 29.70 1.61
CA SER A 206 6.02 29.86 0.18
C SER A 206 6.90 28.71 -0.33
N LEU A 207 7.93 28.30 0.41
CA LEU A 207 8.79 27.19 0.02
C LEU A 207 8.00 25.88 -0.11
N LYS A 208 7.08 25.57 0.82
CA LYS A 208 6.22 24.38 0.74
C LYS A 208 5.29 24.42 -0.46
N LEU A 209 4.56 25.53 -0.65
CA LEU A 209 3.65 25.71 -1.79
C LEU A 209 4.38 25.52 -3.13
N ARG A 210 5.61 26.04 -3.22
CA ARG A 210 6.44 25.89 -4.42
C ARG A 210 7.00 24.49 -4.59
N ALA A 211 7.48 23.87 -3.50
CA ALA A 211 8.07 22.53 -3.50
C ALA A 211 7.06 21.44 -3.85
N PHE A 212 5.77 21.65 -3.57
CA PHE A 212 4.70 20.70 -3.87
C PHE A 212 3.70 21.23 -4.90
N ALA A 213 4.08 22.23 -5.70
CA ALA A 213 3.26 22.70 -6.81
C ALA A 213 2.95 21.55 -7.78
N GLY A 214 1.72 21.48 -8.29
CA GLY A 214 1.20 20.34 -9.07
C GLY A 214 0.64 19.20 -8.21
N TYR A 215 1.18 18.99 -6.99
CA TYR A 215 0.71 17.96 -6.05
C TYR A 215 -0.22 18.53 -4.96
N GLY A 216 -0.04 19.80 -4.59
CA GLY A 216 -0.73 20.46 -3.48
C GLY A 216 -0.06 20.21 -2.14
N CYS A 217 -0.27 21.08 -1.16
CA CYS A 217 0.18 20.90 0.23
C CYS A 217 -0.93 20.25 1.07
N LEU A 218 -0.63 19.92 2.33
CA LEU A 218 -1.63 19.40 3.28
C LEU A 218 -2.10 20.50 4.25
N VAL A 219 -3.40 20.53 4.52
CA VAL A 219 -4.00 21.32 5.61
C VAL A 219 -5.01 20.44 6.35
N TYR A 220 -5.25 20.76 7.62
CA TYR A 220 -6.18 20.00 8.45
C TYR A 220 -7.35 20.90 8.86
N GLU A 221 -8.57 20.40 8.65
CA GLU A 221 -9.79 21.03 9.16
C GLU A 221 -10.52 20.01 10.03
N ASN A 222 -10.81 20.37 11.29
CA ASN A 222 -11.43 19.45 12.26
C ASN A 222 -10.67 18.12 12.41
N GLY A 223 -9.36 18.13 12.19
CA GLY A 223 -8.50 16.94 12.21
C GLY A 223 -8.57 16.08 10.95
N VAL A 224 -9.37 16.44 9.95
CA VAL A 224 -9.47 15.77 8.64
C VAL A 224 -8.46 16.40 7.67
N PRO A 225 -7.61 15.61 6.99
CA PRO A 225 -6.61 16.14 6.07
C PRO A 225 -7.19 16.48 4.69
N TRP A 226 -6.72 17.58 4.13
CA TRP A 226 -7.07 18.08 2.81
C TRP A 226 -5.80 18.37 2.00
N VAL A 227 -5.84 18.08 0.71
CA VAL A 227 -4.88 18.60 -0.26
C VAL A 227 -5.30 20.01 -0.66
N THR A 228 -4.33 20.91 -0.79
CA THR A 228 -4.56 22.29 -1.22
C THR A 228 -4.40 22.47 -2.72
N ASP A 229 -5.00 23.54 -3.26
CA ASP A 229 -4.59 24.12 -4.52
C ASP A 229 -3.23 24.86 -4.40
N GLU A 230 -2.77 25.43 -5.50
CA GLU A 230 -1.50 26.18 -5.58
C GLU A 230 -1.47 27.44 -4.71
N LYS A 231 -2.65 27.96 -4.31
CA LYS A 231 -2.78 29.11 -3.40
C LYS A 231 -2.89 28.69 -1.94
N GLY A 232 -2.78 27.39 -1.64
CA GLY A 232 -2.90 26.86 -0.28
C GLY A 232 -4.34 26.77 0.23
N ARG A 233 -5.34 26.81 -0.65
CA ARG A 233 -6.76 26.68 -0.29
C ARG A 233 -7.17 25.22 -0.40
N LYS A 234 -8.03 24.72 0.50
CA LYS A 234 -8.55 23.35 0.47
C LYS A 234 -9.16 23.05 -0.91
N LYS A 235 -8.76 21.94 -1.51
CA LYS A 235 -9.25 21.47 -2.81
C LYS A 235 -10.04 20.17 -2.65
N GLU A 236 -9.42 19.15 -2.10
CA GLU A 236 -10.00 17.81 -1.95
C GLU A 236 -9.46 17.10 -0.71
N LEU A 237 -10.19 16.08 -0.23
CA LEU A 237 -9.73 15.26 0.90
C LEU A 237 -8.48 14.48 0.52
N TYR A 238 -7.54 14.35 1.46
CA TYR A 238 -6.29 13.63 1.22
C TYR A 238 -6.48 12.13 1.41
N PHE A 239 -6.90 11.44 0.34
CA PHE A 239 -6.87 9.99 0.25
C PHE A 239 -5.53 9.52 -0.34
N ARG A 240 -4.90 8.54 0.30
CA ARG A 240 -3.62 7.94 -0.14
C ARG A 240 -3.56 6.44 0.14
N GLU A 241 -2.52 5.78 -0.33
CA GLU A 241 -2.23 4.39 0.05
C GLU A 241 -1.93 4.28 1.56
N LEU A 242 -2.22 3.09 2.10
CA LEU A 242 -1.94 2.72 3.48
C LEU A 242 -0.46 2.40 3.66
N ARG A 243 0.15 2.91 4.73
CA ARG A 243 1.53 2.64 5.14
C ARG A 243 1.52 1.86 6.45
N LEU A 244 2.48 0.95 6.66
CA LEU A 244 2.59 0.23 7.94
C LEU A 244 2.75 1.19 9.13
N SER A 245 3.40 2.34 8.91
CA SER A 245 3.55 3.39 9.93
C SER A 245 2.23 4.03 10.37
N ASP A 246 1.14 3.88 9.60
CA ASP A 246 -0.18 4.40 9.97
C ASP A 246 -0.87 3.57 11.06
N ARG A 247 -0.41 2.33 11.29
CA ARG A 247 -1.04 1.36 12.20
C ARG A 247 -1.29 1.94 13.57
N GLN A 248 -0.30 2.60 14.16
CA GLN A 248 -0.40 3.12 15.52
C GLN A 248 -1.54 4.13 15.67
N GLU A 249 -1.65 5.10 14.75
CA GLU A 249 -2.65 6.15 14.80
C GLU A 249 -4.05 5.63 14.44
N MET A 250 -4.13 4.73 13.45
CA MET A 250 -5.40 4.11 13.06
C MET A 250 -5.95 3.21 14.17
N GLU A 251 -5.14 2.33 14.76
CA GLU A 251 -5.56 1.46 15.88
C GLU A 251 -5.94 2.29 17.11
N ARG A 252 -5.21 3.38 17.41
CA ARG A 252 -5.58 4.32 18.48
C ARG A 252 -6.96 4.92 18.24
N THR A 253 -7.23 5.37 17.02
CA THR A 253 -8.53 5.93 16.63
C THR A 253 -9.62 4.87 16.66
N ARG A 254 -9.34 3.68 16.12
CA ARG A 254 -10.26 2.55 16.04
C ARG A 254 -10.67 2.05 17.41
N ARG A 255 -9.72 1.86 18.34
CA ARG A 255 -10.02 1.50 19.75
C ARG A 255 -10.88 2.55 20.44
N LYS A 256 -10.62 3.84 20.18
CA LYS A 256 -11.38 4.95 20.78
C LYS A 256 -12.84 4.99 20.35
N TYR A 257 -13.12 4.68 19.08
CA TYR A 257 -14.47 4.77 18.51
C TYR A 257 -15.16 3.43 18.28
N ALA A 258 -14.42 2.33 18.46
CA ALA A 258 -14.88 0.94 18.53
C ALA A 258 -16.01 0.59 17.54
N PRO A 259 -15.78 0.68 16.21
CA PRO A 259 -16.76 0.22 15.24
C PRO A 259 -17.12 -1.25 15.49
N ALA A 260 -18.39 -1.59 15.31
CA ALA A 260 -18.89 -2.93 15.64
C ALA A 260 -18.36 -3.98 14.66
N LEU A 261 -18.21 -3.62 13.39
CA LEU A 261 -17.80 -4.51 12.30
C LEU A 261 -16.28 -4.74 12.27
N SER A 262 -15.90 -5.89 11.73
CA SER A 262 -14.53 -6.40 11.59
C SER A 262 -13.69 -5.60 10.59
N ASP A 263 -14.34 -5.02 9.58
CA ASP A 263 -13.76 -4.35 8.41
C ASP A 263 -12.77 -3.21 8.73
N TYR A 264 -12.79 -2.73 9.98
CA TYR A 264 -12.03 -1.56 10.41
C TYR A 264 -10.70 -1.89 11.08
N THR A 265 -10.37 -3.16 11.34
CA THR A 265 -9.05 -3.53 11.88
C THR A 265 -7.93 -3.21 10.89
N PHE A 266 -6.79 -2.71 11.36
CA PHE A 266 -5.68 -2.36 10.48
C PHE A 266 -5.18 -3.56 9.67
N ALA A 267 -5.18 -4.76 10.28
CA ALA A 267 -4.78 -5.99 9.62
C ALA A 267 -5.65 -6.31 8.40
N LEU A 268 -6.98 -6.25 8.52
CA LEU A 268 -7.89 -6.46 7.40
C LEU A 268 -7.73 -5.39 6.32
N LEU A 269 -7.75 -4.12 6.74
CA LEU A 269 -7.57 -3.00 5.83
C LEU A 269 -6.26 -3.13 5.05
N TRP A 270 -5.18 -3.56 5.69
CA TRP A 270 -3.91 -3.84 5.03
C TRP A 270 -4.04 -4.99 4.04
N CYS A 271 -4.49 -6.16 4.48
CA CYS A 271 -4.54 -7.36 3.63
C CYS A 271 -5.40 -7.16 2.39
N TRP A 272 -6.55 -6.49 2.53
CA TRP A 272 -7.51 -6.32 1.44
C TRP A 272 -7.26 -5.07 0.58
N ARG A 273 -6.37 -4.14 0.97
CA ARG A 273 -6.20 -2.83 0.30
C ARG A 273 -6.00 -2.92 -1.21
N ARG A 274 -5.19 -3.87 -1.68
CA ARG A 274 -4.87 -3.98 -3.12
C ARG A 274 -6.05 -4.58 -3.89
N GLN A 275 -6.58 -5.70 -3.42
CA GLN A 275 -7.69 -6.39 -4.07
C GLN A 275 -8.96 -5.52 -4.13
N MET A 276 -9.21 -4.72 -3.09
CA MET A 276 -10.37 -3.81 -3.03
C MET A 276 -10.06 -2.39 -3.51
N SER A 277 -8.83 -2.11 -3.96
CA SER A 277 -8.34 -0.79 -4.36
C SER A 277 -8.66 0.30 -3.32
N LEU A 278 -8.36 0.02 -2.05
CA LEU A 278 -8.65 0.90 -0.94
C LEU A 278 -7.64 2.03 -0.85
N THR A 279 -8.16 3.23 -0.60
CA THR A 279 -7.40 4.43 -0.24
C THR A 279 -7.92 4.98 1.08
N PHE A 280 -7.06 5.72 1.78
CA PHE A 280 -7.25 6.07 3.19
C PHE A 280 -7.06 7.56 3.38
N CYS A 281 -8.00 8.17 4.10
CA CYS A 281 -7.92 9.54 4.58
C CYS A 281 -7.70 9.47 6.10
N ILE A 282 -6.49 9.76 6.56
CA ILE A 282 -6.06 9.53 7.95
C ILE A 282 -5.67 10.86 8.57
N GLY A 283 -6.28 11.20 9.71
CA GLY A 283 -6.03 12.42 10.44
C GLY A 283 -6.12 12.21 11.95
N LYS A 284 -6.08 13.30 12.69
CA LYS A 284 -6.09 13.23 14.16
C LYS A 284 -7.45 12.76 14.66
N ASP A 285 -7.49 11.62 15.36
CA ASP A 285 -8.73 11.00 15.84
C ASP A 285 -9.77 10.83 14.71
N PHE A 286 -9.31 10.43 13.53
CA PHE A 286 -10.14 10.28 12.34
C PHE A 286 -9.45 9.36 11.33
N PHE A 287 -10.18 8.39 10.80
CA PHE A 287 -9.85 7.87 9.47
C PHE A 287 -11.10 7.49 8.69
N ALA A 288 -10.99 7.53 7.37
CA ALA A 288 -11.99 7.05 6.44
C ALA A 288 -11.34 6.21 5.34
N VAL A 289 -12.08 5.24 4.84
CA VAL A 289 -11.64 4.31 3.81
C VAL A 289 -12.52 4.49 2.57
N LYS A 290 -11.90 4.51 1.39
CA LYS A 290 -12.58 4.64 0.11
C LYS A 290 -12.14 3.52 -0.82
N GLY A 291 -13.12 2.78 -1.36
CA GLY A 291 -12.92 1.81 -2.43
C GLY A 291 -13.44 2.33 -3.77
N GLN A 292 -13.57 1.43 -4.75
CA GLN A 292 -14.08 1.76 -6.08
C GLN A 292 -15.59 2.04 -6.05
N GLY A 293 -15.97 3.31 -6.04
CA GLY A 293 -17.38 3.75 -6.11
C GLY A 293 -18.13 3.76 -4.77
N TYR A 294 -17.46 3.48 -3.65
CA TYR A 294 -18.06 3.47 -2.32
C TYR A 294 -17.07 3.95 -1.24
N CYS A 295 -17.58 4.32 -0.07
CA CYS A 295 -16.79 4.67 1.10
C CYS A 295 -17.26 3.87 2.31
N PHE A 296 -16.35 3.63 3.25
CA PHE A 296 -16.74 3.14 4.57
C PHE A 296 -17.32 4.30 5.37
N PHE A 297 -18.08 4.00 6.42
CA PHE A 297 -18.41 5.03 7.41
C PHE A 297 -17.13 5.48 8.14
N PRO A 298 -16.90 6.78 8.38
CA PRO A 298 -15.65 7.24 8.99
C PRO A 298 -15.56 6.83 10.46
N VAL A 299 -14.38 6.39 10.90
CA VAL A 299 -14.11 6.06 12.30
C VAL A 299 -13.66 7.32 13.02
N CYS A 300 -14.60 7.97 13.71
CA CYS A 300 -14.39 9.25 14.40
C CYS A 300 -15.56 9.59 15.33
N SER A 301 -15.49 10.75 16.00
CA SER A 301 -16.62 11.29 16.77
C SER A 301 -17.81 11.64 15.86
N PRO A 302 -19.06 11.57 16.37
CA PRO A 302 -20.26 11.85 15.57
C PRO A 302 -20.24 13.18 14.79
N ASP A 303 -19.76 14.27 15.38
CA ASP A 303 -19.69 15.58 14.71
C ASP A 303 -18.73 15.58 13.50
N LYS A 304 -17.60 14.88 13.63
CA LYS A 304 -16.65 14.69 12.53
C LYS A 304 -17.24 13.79 11.45
N ALA A 305 -18.00 12.77 11.85
CA ALA A 305 -18.69 11.90 10.89
C ALA A 305 -19.68 12.72 10.06
N VAL A 306 -20.54 13.52 10.69
CA VAL A 306 -21.48 14.42 10.00
C VAL A 306 -20.75 15.39 9.05
N TYR A 307 -19.66 16.00 9.52
CA TYR A 307 -18.83 16.87 8.68
C TYR A 307 -18.29 16.13 7.45
N PHE A 308 -17.72 14.93 7.65
CA PHE A 308 -17.17 14.12 6.56
C PHE A 308 -18.26 13.70 5.56
N LEU A 309 -19.42 13.23 6.04
CA LEU A 309 -20.54 12.84 5.17
C LEU A 309 -21.03 14.00 4.30
N LYS A 310 -21.11 15.22 4.85
CA LYS A 310 -21.45 16.43 4.09
C LYS A 310 -20.44 16.74 2.99
N VAL A 311 -19.15 16.58 3.30
CA VAL A 311 -18.07 16.78 2.32
C VAL A 311 -18.18 15.75 1.20
N MET A 312 -18.29 14.47 1.55
CA MET A 312 -18.38 13.37 0.59
C MET A 312 -19.61 13.51 -0.31
N TYR A 313 -20.77 13.82 0.27
CA TYR A 313 -22.01 14.06 -0.48
C TYR A 313 -21.84 15.18 -1.51
N LYS A 314 -21.28 16.34 -1.10
CA LYS A 314 -21.02 17.48 -2.01
C LYS A 314 -20.03 17.14 -3.11
N SER A 315 -19.11 16.22 -2.86
CA SER A 315 -18.15 15.71 -3.85
C SER A 315 -18.70 14.56 -4.70
N GLY A 316 -20.01 14.23 -4.59
CA GLY A 316 -20.65 13.18 -5.38
C GLY A 316 -20.42 11.75 -4.87
N HIS A 317 -19.78 11.59 -3.72
CA HIS A 317 -19.59 10.30 -3.06
C HIS A 317 -20.75 10.04 -2.10
N THR A 318 -21.74 9.31 -2.59
CA THR A 318 -23.02 9.11 -1.88
C THR A 318 -23.25 7.70 -1.38
N TYR A 319 -22.41 6.73 -1.73
CA TYR A 319 -22.61 5.33 -1.37
C TYR A 319 -21.67 4.89 -0.25
N LEU A 320 -22.26 4.48 0.88
CA LEU A 320 -21.58 3.96 2.05
C LEU A 320 -21.79 2.45 2.18
N ARG A 321 -20.74 1.73 2.59
CA ARG A 321 -20.75 0.29 2.92
C ARG A 321 -20.11 0.08 4.30
N PHE A 322 -20.33 -1.07 4.90
CA PHE A 322 -19.80 -1.42 6.22
C PHE A 322 -20.28 -0.45 7.30
N CYS A 323 -21.55 -0.06 7.23
CA CYS A 323 -22.19 0.77 8.25
C CYS A 323 -22.79 -0.14 9.33
N ASP A 324 -22.34 -0.02 10.57
CA ASP A 324 -23.05 -0.62 11.71
C ASP A 324 -24.32 0.17 12.08
N GLU A 325 -25.02 -0.26 13.13
CA GLU A 325 -26.25 0.38 13.59
C GLU A 325 -26.05 1.86 13.95
N ASN A 326 -24.96 2.20 14.63
CA ASN A 326 -24.64 3.58 15.01
C ASN A 326 -24.31 4.44 13.79
N ALA A 327 -23.55 3.91 12.83
CA ALA A 327 -23.30 4.55 11.54
C ALA A 327 -24.60 4.83 10.79
N LYS A 328 -25.53 3.87 10.77
CA LYS A 328 -26.87 4.02 10.17
C LYS A 328 -27.66 5.14 10.82
N GLU A 329 -27.74 5.17 12.15
CA GLU A 329 -28.47 6.20 12.89
C GLU A 329 -27.92 7.61 12.59
N ILE A 330 -26.59 7.79 12.59
CA ILE A 330 -25.96 9.07 12.29
C ILE A 330 -26.24 9.49 10.85
N ALA A 331 -26.08 8.58 9.89
CA ALA A 331 -26.29 8.86 8.48
C ALA A 331 -27.75 9.25 8.18
N LEU A 332 -28.73 8.48 8.69
CA LEU A 332 -30.16 8.75 8.46
C LEU A 332 -30.67 9.99 9.19
N ARG A 333 -30.09 10.34 10.34
CA ARG A 333 -30.40 11.61 11.01
C ARG A 333 -29.99 12.82 10.19
N GLU A 334 -28.81 12.76 9.55
CA GLU A 334 -28.30 13.87 8.75
C GLU A 334 -28.86 13.89 7.32
N PHE A 335 -29.13 12.72 6.75
CA PHE A 335 -29.64 12.53 5.40
C PHE A 335 -30.92 11.67 5.43
N PRO A 336 -32.06 12.22 5.87
CA PRO A 336 -33.28 11.46 6.14
C PRO A 336 -33.94 10.83 4.91
N ALA A 337 -33.63 11.31 3.70
CA ALA A 337 -34.12 10.74 2.45
C ALA A 337 -33.27 9.57 1.92
N SER A 338 -32.21 9.19 2.64
CA SER A 338 -31.27 8.14 2.21
C SER A 338 -31.93 6.77 2.15
N GLU A 339 -31.50 5.97 1.17
CA GLU A 339 -31.84 4.54 1.13
C GLU A 339 -30.87 3.79 2.02
N CYS A 340 -31.37 2.86 2.84
CA CYS A 340 -30.56 2.03 3.72
C CYS A 340 -31.03 0.58 3.63
N GLU A 341 -30.10 -0.32 3.36
CA GLU A 341 -30.37 -1.74 3.14
C GLU A 341 -29.41 -2.58 3.99
N LEU A 342 -29.93 -3.63 4.63
CA LEU A 342 -29.12 -4.64 5.30
C LEU A 342 -28.35 -5.44 4.25
N CYS A 343 -27.03 -5.51 4.38
CA CYS A 343 -26.20 -6.37 3.56
C CYS A 343 -25.88 -7.66 4.33
N GLU A 344 -26.68 -8.71 4.13
CA GLU A 344 -26.47 -10.00 4.81
C GLU A 344 -25.08 -10.60 4.55
N ASP A 345 -24.53 -10.36 3.35
CA ASP A 345 -23.24 -10.89 2.93
C ASP A 345 -22.06 -10.26 3.71
N ASP A 346 -22.26 -9.05 4.25
CA ASP A 346 -21.26 -8.28 5.02
C ASP A 346 -21.54 -8.30 6.53
N CYS A 347 -22.51 -9.09 6.99
CA CYS A 347 -22.81 -9.18 8.42
C CYS A 347 -21.80 -10.09 9.12
N ASP A 348 -21.21 -9.60 10.20
CA ASP A 348 -20.28 -10.37 11.03
C ASP A 348 -21.01 -11.38 11.92
N TYR A 349 -20.27 -12.41 12.34
CA TYR A 349 -20.72 -13.43 13.28
C TYR A 349 -19.90 -13.37 14.57
N LEU A 350 -20.52 -12.91 15.65
CA LEU A 350 -19.91 -12.78 16.99
C LEU A 350 -20.30 -13.97 17.88
N ILE A 351 -19.33 -14.59 18.54
CA ILE A 351 -19.57 -15.72 19.44
C ILE A 351 -18.74 -15.59 20.73
N GLU A 352 -19.34 -15.93 21.86
CA GLU A 352 -18.63 -16.06 23.14
C GLU A 352 -17.60 -17.19 23.06
N ASN A 353 -16.41 -16.96 23.61
CA ASN A 353 -15.31 -17.91 23.56
C ASN A 353 -15.63 -19.20 24.31
N GLU A 354 -16.27 -19.11 25.47
CA GLU A 354 -16.74 -20.29 26.23
C GLU A 354 -17.75 -21.12 25.41
N LYS A 355 -18.67 -20.46 24.71
CA LYS A 355 -19.64 -21.14 23.83
C LYS A 355 -18.96 -21.83 22.64
N LEU A 356 -17.95 -21.20 22.04
CA LEU A 356 -17.16 -21.80 20.95
C LEU A 356 -16.29 -22.97 21.46
N HIS A 357 -15.80 -22.87 22.70
CA HIS A 357 -15.02 -23.90 23.38
C HIS A 357 -15.85 -25.15 23.67
N ASP A 358 -17.00 -24.98 24.34
CA ASP A 358 -17.80 -26.09 24.89
C ASP A 358 -18.84 -26.63 23.90
N LEU A 359 -19.31 -25.79 22.99
CA LEU A 359 -20.42 -26.06 22.08
C LEU A 359 -21.65 -26.62 22.85
N PRO A 360 -22.21 -25.84 23.79
CA PRO A 360 -23.21 -26.34 24.74
C PRO A 360 -24.59 -26.60 24.10
N GLY A 361 -25.39 -27.43 24.77
CA GLY A 361 -26.79 -27.69 24.40
C GLY A 361 -26.99 -28.61 23.19
N GLY A 362 -28.27 -28.89 22.88
CA GLY A 362 -28.65 -29.78 21.78
C GLY A 362 -28.47 -29.17 20.39
N ALA A 363 -28.58 -27.84 20.26
CA ALA A 363 -28.46 -27.13 18.98
C ALA A 363 -27.04 -27.22 18.38
N LEU A 364 -26.01 -27.41 19.21
CA LEU A 364 -24.61 -27.50 18.79
C LEU A 364 -24.07 -28.95 18.82
N LEU A 365 -24.92 -29.94 19.15
CA LEU A 365 -24.53 -31.35 19.30
C LEU A 365 -23.79 -31.89 18.07
N ARG A 366 -24.26 -31.56 16.86
CA ARG A 366 -23.59 -31.99 15.62
C ARG A 366 -22.16 -31.46 15.54
N ARG A 367 -21.93 -30.19 15.87
CA ARG A 367 -20.59 -29.57 15.83
C ARG A 367 -19.67 -30.13 16.90
N ARG A 368 -20.20 -30.37 18.10
CA ARG A 368 -19.47 -31.06 19.16
C ARG A 368 -19.06 -32.47 18.73
N ASN A 369 -19.95 -33.22 18.09
CA ASN A 369 -19.63 -34.56 17.56
C ASN A 369 -18.61 -34.52 16.41
N ASP A 370 -18.72 -33.56 15.48
CA ASP A 370 -17.76 -33.36 14.41
C ASP A 370 -16.36 -33.05 14.97
N LEU A 371 -16.27 -32.14 15.95
CA LEU A 371 -15.02 -31.77 16.61
C LEU A 371 -14.43 -32.95 17.41
N HIS A 372 -15.25 -33.62 18.22
CA HIS A 372 -14.83 -34.79 18.98
C HIS A 372 -14.32 -35.91 18.07
N HIS A 373 -14.96 -36.12 16.92
CA HIS A 373 -14.46 -37.07 15.93
C HIS A 373 -13.06 -36.71 15.44
N TYR A 374 -12.81 -35.44 15.10
CA TYR A 374 -11.52 -35.00 14.58
C TYR A 374 -10.40 -35.07 15.62
N ILE A 375 -10.67 -34.67 16.87
CA ILE A 375 -9.71 -34.72 17.99
C ILE A 375 -9.23 -36.15 18.28
N ASN A 376 -10.09 -37.15 18.05
CA ASN A 376 -9.79 -38.56 18.34
C ASN A 376 -9.29 -39.35 17.10
N LEU A 377 -8.88 -38.67 16.02
CA LEU A 377 -8.23 -39.35 14.89
C LEU A 377 -6.79 -39.73 15.24
N GLU A 378 -6.24 -40.72 14.54
CA GLU A 378 -4.82 -41.08 14.65
C GLU A 378 -4.07 -40.73 13.35
N PRO A 379 -2.96 -39.98 13.40
CA PRO A 379 -2.44 -39.28 14.57
C PRO A 379 -3.39 -38.16 15.04
N ALA A 380 -3.41 -37.86 16.34
CA ALA A 380 -4.24 -36.80 16.91
C ALA A 380 -3.79 -35.41 16.42
N PRO A 381 -4.73 -34.48 16.17
CA PRO A 381 -4.38 -33.10 15.87
C PRO A 381 -3.81 -32.38 17.09
N CYS A 382 -2.75 -31.61 16.88
CA CYS A 382 -2.31 -30.59 17.83
C CYS A 382 -2.34 -29.21 17.18
N ALA A 383 -2.55 -28.19 18.01
CA ALA A 383 -2.43 -26.80 17.61
C ALA A 383 -1.26 -26.16 18.38
N GLU A 384 -0.44 -25.39 17.69
CA GLU A 384 0.68 -24.64 18.27
C GLU A 384 0.66 -23.19 17.80
N PRO A 385 1.17 -22.22 18.58
CA PRO A 385 1.22 -20.83 18.17
C PRO A 385 2.04 -20.62 16.89
N ILE A 386 1.62 -19.65 16.07
CA ILE A 386 2.44 -19.12 14.99
C ILE A 386 3.54 -18.23 15.60
N THR A 387 4.79 -18.53 15.25
CA THR A 387 6.03 -17.91 15.75
C THR A 387 6.90 -17.46 14.58
N PRO A 388 7.89 -16.58 14.80
CA PRO A 388 8.83 -16.20 13.75
C PRO A 388 9.54 -17.39 13.09
N GLU A 389 9.71 -18.49 13.83
CA GLU A 389 10.38 -19.71 13.36
C GLU A 389 9.48 -20.57 12.45
N ASN A 390 8.16 -20.56 12.65
CA ASN A 390 7.23 -21.45 11.92
C ASN A 390 6.22 -20.72 11.00
N VAL A 391 6.17 -19.39 10.99
CA VAL A 391 5.22 -18.62 10.14
C VAL A 391 5.35 -18.95 8.65
N ALA A 392 6.56 -19.30 8.20
CA ALA A 392 6.80 -19.72 6.82
C ALA A 392 6.01 -21.00 6.46
N GLU A 393 5.78 -21.91 7.41
CA GLU A 393 4.98 -23.12 7.18
C GLU A 393 3.50 -22.78 6.97
N ALA A 394 2.97 -21.78 7.69
CA ALA A 394 1.61 -21.27 7.49
C ALA A 394 1.45 -20.64 6.09
N ALA A 395 2.44 -19.84 5.67
CA ALA A 395 2.47 -19.24 4.34
C ALA A 395 2.51 -20.29 3.22
N VAL A 396 3.32 -21.34 3.39
CA VAL A 396 3.37 -22.49 2.47
C VAL A 396 2.00 -23.18 2.41
N LEU A 397 1.35 -23.41 3.55
CA LEU A 397 0.01 -24.01 3.58
C LEU A 397 -1.01 -23.15 2.81
N SER A 398 -1.03 -21.84 3.06
CA SER A 398 -1.92 -20.90 2.37
C SER A 398 -1.69 -20.93 0.85
N GLU A 399 -0.43 -20.99 0.40
CA GLU A 399 -0.11 -21.11 -1.02
C GLU A 399 -0.61 -22.43 -1.64
N ARG A 400 -0.51 -23.56 -0.93
CA ARG A 400 -1.13 -24.83 -1.38
C ARG A 400 -2.65 -24.70 -1.50
N CYS A 401 -3.30 -24.08 -0.51
CA CYS A 401 -4.74 -23.83 -0.53
C CYS A 401 -5.13 -22.92 -1.71
N ARG A 402 -4.31 -21.93 -2.04
CA ARG A 402 -4.50 -21.02 -3.19
C ARG A 402 -4.45 -21.78 -4.51
N LEU A 403 -3.44 -22.64 -4.70
CA LEU A 403 -3.33 -23.48 -5.90
C LEU A 403 -4.51 -24.47 -6.04
N ALA A 404 -5.14 -24.85 -4.92
CA ALA A 404 -6.35 -25.66 -4.90
C ALA A 404 -7.66 -24.85 -5.02
N GLY A 405 -7.59 -23.52 -5.21
CA GLY A 405 -8.76 -22.64 -5.38
C GLY A 405 -9.53 -22.34 -4.09
N SER A 406 -8.88 -22.44 -2.93
CA SER A 406 -9.53 -22.34 -1.61
C SER A 406 -8.99 -21.23 -0.69
N ALA A 407 -7.98 -20.47 -1.13
CA ALA A 407 -7.45 -19.32 -0.40
C ALA A 407 -8.07 -18.00 -0.88
N ASP A 408 -8.05 -16.99 0.00
CA ASP A 408 -8.51 -15.62 -0.25
C ASP A 408 -7.44 -14.77 -0.99
N GLY A 409 -6.56 -15.44 -1.75
CA GLY A 409 -5.68 -14.81 -2.73
C GLY A 409 -4.56 -13.98 -2.13
N ASP A 410 -4.44 -12.73 -2.60
CA ASP A 410 -3.36 -11.82 -2.21
C ASP A 410 -3.50 -11.30 -0.77
N ALA A 411 -4.72 -11.30 -0.22
CA ALA A 411 -4.96 -10.85 1.15
C ALA A 411 -4.25 -11.74 2.19
N GLU A 412 -4.38 -13.07 2.06
CA GLU A 412 -3.66 -14.02 2.91
C GLU A 412 -2.15 -13.91 2.74
N ARG A 413 -1.67 -13.68 1.51
CA ARG A 413 -0.25 -13.51 1.22
C ARG A 413 0.31 -12.29 1.95
N GLU A 414 -0.36 -11.13 1.86
CA GLU A 414 0.01 -9.93 2.59
C GLU A 414 0.02 -10.14 4.12
N ALA A 415 -0.93 -10.91 4.64
CA ALA A 415 -1.01 -11.26 6.05
C ALA A 415 0.26 -11.99 6.52
N PHE A 416 0.71 -13.03 5.81
CA PHE A 416 1.91 -13.77 6.19
C PHE A 416 3.22 -13.02 5.92
N LEU A 417 3.28 -12.17 4.90
CA LEU A 417 4.47 -11.33 4.66
C LEU A 417 4.72 -10.35 5.81
N HIS A 418 3.66 -9.81 6.42
CA HIS A 418 3.74 -8.77 7.43
C HIS A 418 3.16 -9.22 8.78
N PHE A 419 3.14 -10.52 9.07
CA PHE A 419 2.37 -11.13 10.15
C PHE A 419 2.49 -10.38 11.49
N PHE A 420 3.71 -10.25 12.00
CA PHE A 420 3.97 -9.57 13.27
C PHE A 420 3.86 -8.04 13.18
N GLU A 421 4.20 -7.45 12.03
CA GLU A 421 4.06 -6.00 11.78
C GLU A 421 2.59 -5.56 11.74
N LEU A 422 1.68 -6.45 11.39
CA LEU A 422 0.23 -6.26 11.46
C LEU A 422 -0.35 -6.58 12.83
N GLY A 423 0.42 -7.21 13.72
CA GLY A 423 -0.05 -7.69 15.02
C GLY A 423 -0.98 -8.89 14.90
N LEU A 424 -0.78 -9.68 13.86
CA LEU A 424 -1.46 -10.96 13.73
C LEU A 424 -0.87 -11.94 14.74
N GLU A 425 -1.76 -12.77 15.25
CA GLU A 425 -1.46 -13.93 16.07
C GLU A 425 -2.22 -15.12 15.48
N GLY A 426 -2.00 -16.33 15.99
CA GLY A 426 -2.74 -17.48 15.51
C GLY A 426 -2.09 -18.80 15.85
N VAL A 427 -2.64 -19.86 15.27
CA VAL A 427 -2.19 -21.24 15.48
C VAL A 427 -1.95 -21.97 14.16
N LEU A 428 -0.96 -22.86 14.15
CA LEU A 428 -0.80 -23.94 13.18
C LEU A 428 -1.44 -25.21 13.73
N VAL A 429 -2.09 -25.98 12.86
CA VAL A 429 -2.61 -27.31 13.18
C VAL A 429 -1.74 -28.35 12.50
N ARG A 430 -1.23 -29.31 13.29
CA ARG A 430 -0.43 -30.44 12.80
C ARG A 430 -1.10 -31.78 13.05
N ARG A 431 -0.92 -32.68 12.09
CA ARG A 431 -1.21 -34.12 12.18
C ARG A 431 -0.12 -34.88 11.41
N GLY A 432 1.07 -34.92 12.01
CA GLY A 432 2.32 -35.23 11.30
C GLY A 432 2.86 -33.98 10.61
N ASP A 433 2.26 -33.60 9.49
CA ASP A 433 2.58 -32.36 8.76
C ASP A 433 1.64 -31.20 9.18
N VAL A 434 1.94 -29.97 8.75
CA VAL A 434 1.02 -28.84 8.84
C VAL A 434 -0.18 -29.07 7.91
N VAL A 435 -1.36 -29.14 8.53
CA VAL A 435 -2.64 -29.41 7.87
C VAL A 435 -3.65 -28.28 8.00
N GLY A 436 -3.41 -27.31 8.88
CA GLY A 436 -4.30 -26.16 9.05
C GLY A 436 -3.61 -24.97 9.69
N PHE A 437 -4.26 -23.82 9.61
CA PHE A 437 -3.95 -22.65 10.43
C PHE A 437 -5.24 -21.89 10.72
N ALA A 438 -5.21 -21.07 11.77
CA ALA A 438 -6.16 -20.01 12.00
C ALA A 438 -5.42 -18.77 12.53
N VAL A 439 -5.74 -17.60 11.97
CA VAL A 439 -5.09 -16.32 12.21
C VAL A 439 -6.10 -15.35 12.78
N CYS A 440 -5.67 -14.56 13.77
CA CYS A 440 -6.47 -13.58 14.46
C CYS A 440 -5.67 -12.31 14.77
N SER A 441 -6.37 -11.29 15.30
CA SER A 441 -5.76 -10.14 15.96
C SER A 441 -6.70 -9.59 17.03
N GLU A 442 -6.27 -8.54 17.73
CA GLU A 442 -7.15 -7.78 18.61
C GLU A 442 -8.21 -7.02 17.81
N LYS A 443 -9.49 -7.28 18.08
CA LYS A 443 -10.56 -6.38 17.63
C LYS A 443 -10.72 -5.25 18.65
N ASP A 444 -10.92 -5.53 19.91
CA ASP A 444 -11.05 -4.51 20.96
C ASP A 444 -10.67 -5.12 22.30
N GLU A 445 -10.91 -4.40 23.40
CA GLU A 445 -10.51 -4.85 24.74
C GLU A 445 -11.13 -6.20 25.15
N ASN A 446 -12.23 -6.61 24.50
CA ASN A 446 -12.95 -7.82 24.88
C ASN A 446 -13.18 -8.80 23.71
N THR A 447 -12.80 -8.44 22.49
CA THR A 447 -13.08 -9.23 21.29
C THR A 447 -11.82 -9.52 20.50
N MET A 448 -11.62 -10.80 20.19
CA MET A 448 -10.67 -11.26 19.18
C MET A 448 -11.28 -11.14 17.79
N GLN A 449 -10.54 -10.62 16.82
CA GLN A 449 -10.90 -10.68 15.41
C GLN A 449 -10.27 -11.92 14.79
N GLY A 450 -11.07 -12.93 14.39
CA GLY A 450 -10.58 -13.97 13.49
C GLY A 450 -10.46 -13.42 12.07
N HIS A 451 -9.45 -13.84 11.30
CA HIS A 451 -9.20 -13.36 9.94
C HIS A 451 -9.22 -14.48 8.91
N PHE A 452 -8.17 -15.30 8.91
CA PHE A 452 -7.99 -16.36 7.94
C PHE A 452 -7.92 -17.70 8.64
N SER A 453 -8.67 -18.68 8.15
CA SER A 453 -8.59 -20.06 8.65
C SER A 453 -8.67 -21.03 7.49
N LYS A 454 -7.67 -21.91 7.37
CA LYS A 454 -7.62 -22.94 6.34
C LYS A 454 -7.28 -24.28 6.96
N CYS A 455 -7.85 -25.33 6.38
CA CYS A 455 -7.47 -26.69 6.68
C CYS A 455 -7.53 -27.51 5.39
N THR A 456 -6.44 -28.22 5.07
CA THR A 456 -6.37 -29.06 3.86
C THR A 456 -7.07 -30.40 4.04
N GLU A 457 -7.37 -30.79 5.27
CA GLU A 457 -8.07 -32.04 5.55
C GLU A 457 -9.57 -31.91 5.31
N LYS A 458 -10.10 -32.78 4.45
CA LYS A 458 -11.54 -32.88 4.15
C LYS A 458 -12.25 -33.79 5.14
N VAL A 459 -11.99 -33.59 6.44
CA VAL A 459 -12.57 -34.36 7.53
C VAL A 459 -13.50 -33.48 8.35
N ARG A 460 -14.67 -34.01 8.73
CA ARG A 460 -15.61 -33.28 9.59
C ARG A 460 -14.90 -32.89 10.90
N GLY A 461 -15.09 -31.64 11.33
CA GLY A 461 -14.46 -31.08 12.53
C GLY A 461 -13.12 -30.39 12.31
N ALA A 462 -12.41 -30.64 11.19
CA ALA A 462 -11.05 -30.13 10.98
C ALA A 462 -10.95 -28.60 11.00
N SER A 463 -11.78 -27.92 10.20
CA SER A 463 -11.81 -26.44 10.18
C SER A 463 -12.27 -25.84 11.52
N LEU A 464 -13.21 -26.51 12.20
CA LEU A 464 -13.69 -26.06 13.52
C LEU A 464 -12.60 -26.19 14.57
N PHE A 465 -11.78 -27.25 14.52
CA PHE A 465 -10.64 -27.42 15.40
C PHE A 465 -9.63 -26.27 15.28
N ALA A 466 -9.31 -25.84 14.06
CA ALA A 466 -8.40 -24.71 13.84
C ALA A 466 -8.95 -23.40 14.44
N ILE A 467 -10.21 -23.06 14.11
CA ILE A 467 -10.87 -21.84 14.60
C ILE A 467 -10.98 -21.84 16.12
N ARG A 468 -11.45 -22.95 16.71
CA ARG A 468 -11.58 -23.10 18.17
C ARG A 468 -10.22 -23.02 18.84
N SER A 469 -9.19 -23.70 18.34
CA SER A 469 -7.85 -23.68 18.93
C SER A 469 -7.25 -22.27 18.93
N CYS A 470 -7.54 -21.47 17.90
CA CYS A 470 -7.14 -20.07 17.84
C CYS A 470 -7.85 -19.22 18.90
N SER A 471 -9.17 -19.41 19.04
CA SER A 471 -9.98 -18.75 20.08
C SER A 471 -9.54 -19.14 21.49
N ASP A 472 -9.32 -20.44 21.74
CA ASP A 472 -8.84 -20.99 23.01
C ASP A 472 -7.49 -20.38 23.41
N ALA A 473 -6.57 -20.21 22.46
CA ALA A 473 -5.26 -19.61 22.70
C ALA A 473 -5.32 -18.12 23.11
N ALA A 474 -6.45 -17.45 22.88
CA ALA A 474 -6.67 -16.06 23.22
C ALA A 474 -7.78 -15.86 24.28
N ALA A 475 -8.35 -16.93 24.83
CA ALA A 475 -9.52 -16.89 25.71
C ALA A 475 -9.27 -16.16 27.03
N ASP A 476 -8.02 -16.13 27.53
CA ASP A 476 -7.67 -15.37 28.73
C ASP A 476 -7.70 -13.83 28.51
N ARG A 477 -7.67 -13.38 27.25
CA ARG A 477 -7.63 -11.96 26.88
C ARG A 477 -8.96 -11.43 26.36
N TYR A 478 -9.81 -12.27 25.81
CA TYR A 478 -11.03 -11.87 25.12
C TYR A 478 -12.20 -12.76 25.53
N GLU A 479 -13.37 -12.17 25.77
CA GLU A 479 -14.61 -12.90 26.01
C GLU A 479 -15.27 -13.36 24.70
N TYR A 480 -15.06 -12.61 23.62
CA TYR A 480 -15.72 -12.86 22.32
C TYR A 480 -14.71 -13.11 21.19
N THR A 481 -15.17 -13.85 20.19
CA THR A 481 -14.54 -13.99 18.88
C THR A 481 -15.49 -13.47 17.82
N ASN A 482 -15.05 -12.48 17.04
CA ASN A 482 -15.68 -12.11 15.78
C ASN A 482 -15.12 -13.01 14.67
N LEU A 483 -15.99 -13.75 14.00
CA LEU A 483 -15.63 -14.70 12.95
C LEU A 483 -15.64 -14.09 11.53
N GLU A 484 -15.83 -12.77 11.39
CA GLU A 484 -16.03 -12.02 10.13
C GLU A 484 -17.32 -12.38 9.37
N ASP A 485 -17.53 -11.76 8.22
CA ASP A 485 -18.64 -11.99 7.30
C ASP A 485 -18.53 -13.29 6.48
N ASP A 486 -19.61 -13.72 5.84
CA ASP A 486 -19.60 -14.92 5.01
C ASP A 486 -19.35 -14.67 3.51
N MET A 487 -19.19 -13.41 3.10
CA MET A 487 -18.96 -12.95 1.73
C MET A 487 -19.99 -13.46 0.72
N GLY A 488 -21.20 -13.83 1.15
CA GLY A 488 -22.20 -14.49 0.29
C GLY A 488 -21.88 -15.95 -0.05
N LYS A 489 -20.82 -16.54 0.52
CA LYS A 489 -20.41 -17.93 0.27
C LYS A 489 -21.33 -18.87 1.06
N ASN A 490 -22.26 -19.54 0.36
CA ASN A 490 -23.25 -20.46 0.96
C ASN A 490 -22.68 -21.48 1.97
N GLY A 491 -21.53 -22.08 1.66
CA GLY A 491 -20.87 -23.03 2.57
C GLY A 491 -20.41 -22.38 3.87
N LEU A 492 -19.83 -21.17 3.78
CA LEU A 492 -19.35 -20.40 4.92
C LEU A 492 -20.52 -19.90 5.77
N ARG A 493 -21.56 -19.35 5.13
CA ARG A 493 -22.82 -18.95 5.77
C ARG A 493 -23.44 -20.10 6.57
N THR A 494 -23.55 -21.26 5.94
CA THR A 494 -24.10 -22.47 6.59
C THR A 494 -23.25 -22.88 7.80
N PHE A 495 -21.92 -22.82 7.68
CA PHE A 495 -21.01 -23.10 8.79
C PHE A 495 -21.17 -22.10 9.94
N LYS A 496 -21.07 -20.79 9.69
CA LYS A 496 -21.15 -19.76 10.73
C LYS A 496 -22.53 -19.74 11.42
N ARG A 497 -23.63 -19.82 10.67
CA ARG A 497 -24.99 -19.93 11.24
C ARG A 497 -25.19 -21.19 12.09
N SER A 498 -24.48 -22.29 11.78
CA SER A 498 -24.57 -23.51 12.58
C SER A 498 -23.91 -23.41 13.96
N LEU A 499 -23.03 -22.43 14.18
CA LEU A 499 -22.43 -22.12 15.48
C LEU A 499 -23.36 -21.30 16.38
N LYS A 500 -24.52 -20.88 15.85
CA LYS A 500 -25.49 -20.04 16.57
C LYS A 500 -24.85 -18.75 17.09
N ALA A 501 -23.91 -18.20 16.35
CA ALA A 501 -23.30 -16.90 16.63
C ALA A 501 -24.34 -15.77 16.51
N GLN A 502 -24.15 -14.71 17.29
CA GLN A 502 -24.88 -13.46 17.13
C GLN A 502 -24.48 -12.80 15.80
N ILE A 503 -25.46 -12.25 15.09
CA ILE A 503 -25.20 -11.50 13.85
C ILE A 503 -25.01 -10.04 14.22
N VAL A 504 -23.91 -9.44 13.76
CA VAL A 504 -23.69 -7.99 13.83
C VAL A 504 -24.06 -7.42 12.46
N ALA A 505 -25.08 -6.57 12.44
CA ALA A 505 -25.65 -6.07 11.19
C ALA A 505 -24.70 -5.10 10.49
N SER A 506 -24.56 -5.28 9.18
CA SER A 506 -23.88 -4.36 8.26
C SER A 506 -24.87 -3.81 7.25
N TYR A 507 -24.86 -2.50 7.07
CA TYR A 507 -25.75 -1.78 6.17
C TYR A 507 -24.98 -1.14 5.02
N THR A 508 -25.63 -1.08 3.88
CA THR A 508 -25.28 -0.13 2.82
C THR A 508 -26.22 1.07 2.88
N ILE A 509 -25.69 2.25 2.63
CA ILE A 509 -26.47 3.50 2.69
C ILE A 509 -26.16 4.34 1.48
N ARG A 510 -27.20 4.71 0.73
CA ARG A 510 -27.10 5.66 -0.37
C ARG A 510 -27.64 7.01 0.10
N LEU A 511 -26.73 7.93 0.37
CA LEU A 511 -27.01 9.28 0.85
C LEU A 511 -27.88 10.07 -0.13
N ARG A 512 -28.95 10.66 0.37
CA ARG A 512 -29.86 11.56 -0.37
C ARG A 512 -30.25 12.75 0.52
N GLN A 513 -30.36 13.93 -0.08
CA GLN A 513 -30.87 15.15 0.57
C GLN A 513 -32.29 15.45 0.12
#